data_AF-A0AA96G8G6-F1
#
_entry.id   AF-A0AA96G8G6-F1
#
_cell.length_a   1.000
_cell.length_b   1.000
_cell.length_c   1.000
_cell.angle_alpha   90.00
_cell.angle_beta   90.00
_cell.angle_gamma   90.00
#
_symmetry.space_group_name_H-M   'P 1'
#
loop_
_entity.id
_entity.type
_entity.pdbx_description
1 polymer ?
#
loop_
_entity_poly.entity_id
_entity_poly.type
_entity_poly.pdbx_seq_one_letter_code
_entity_poly.pdbx_strand_id
1 'polypeptide(L)'
;MKQRHCAQVIMAILIFGLAPIHARAEAIVIGTVSKSPLSGSAPGGTSTLDVKTLAPDAFATTSANQWALGGLVFYERSDEACYIGTLRTSLNGRHTAESTSNKATRPPCTGKNVHDKQTIKFDKADHVVQAIQVCTTDKKKQDDKIKGAEIWAVRVGQDGTLFDASLSDKFRRPNCKRWREKVSCPSDQIAIGVEATWGDGGFAGLRLRCKAVAPME
;
A
#
# COMPACT_ATOMS: atom_id res chain seq x y z
N MET A 1 -44.90 33.43 57.91
CA MET A 1 -44.22 32.21 57.41
C MET A 1 -43.20 32.63 56.36
N LYS A 2 -41.94 32.22 56.55
CA LYS A 2 -40.73 32.73 55.87
C LYS A 2 -40.54 32.04 54.50
N GLN A 3 -40.51 32.83 53.42
CA GLN A 3 -39.99 32.43 52.12
C GLN A 3 -38.49 32.12 52.20
N ARG A 4 -38.05 31.03 51.57
CA ARG A 4 -36.65 30.79 51.22
C ARG A 4 -36.58 30.34 49.76
N HIS A 5 -35.99 31.18 48.93
CA HIS A 5 -35.59 30.83 47.57
C HIS A 5 -34.16 30.28 47.61
N CYS A 6 -33.99 29.03 47.17
CA CYS A 6 -32.67 28.45 46.89
C CYS A 6 -32.32 28.77 45.44
N ALA A 7 -31.28 29.59 45.23
CA ALA A 7 -30.69 29.83 43.93
C ALA A 7 -29.71 28.68 43.61
N GLN A 8 -29.95 27.95 42.52
CA GLN A 8 -28.99 27.02 41.94
C GLN A 8 -28.07 27.78 40.98
N VAL A 9 -26.77 27.77 41.28
CA VAL A 9 -25.70 28.24 40.39
C VAL A 9 -25.32 27.07 39.49
N ILE A 10 -25.59 27.18 38.19
CA ILE A 10 -25.15 26.24 37.17
C ILE A 10 -23.81 26.73 36.62
N MET A 11 -22.74 26.02 36.92
CA MET A 11 -21.39 26.29 36.42
C MET A 11 -21.20 25.57 35.07
N ALA A 12 -21.19 26.33 33.98
CA ALA A 12 -20.92 25.81 32.64
C ALA A 12 -19.40 25.63 32.45
N ILE A 13 -18.93 24.39 32.35
CA ILE A 13 -17.55 24.05 32.00
C ILE A 13 -17.49 23.93 30.47
N LEU A 14 -16.89 24.92 29.82
CA LEU A 14 -16.52 24.87 28.40
C LEU A 14 -15.24 24.06 28.24
N ILE A 15 -15.35 22.82 27.78
CA ILE A 15 -14.20 22.00 27.36
C ILE A 15 -13.93 22.31 25.89
N PHE A 16 -12.91 23.12 25.61
CA PHE A 16 -12.36 23.25 24.27
C PHE A 16 -11.61 21.97 23.91
N GLY A 17 -12.27 21.10 23.13
CA GLY A 17 -11.66 19.91 22.56
C GLY A 17 -10.61 20.28 21.52
N LEU A 18 -9.34 20.11 21.85
CA LEU A 18 -8.24 20.09 20.89
C LEU A 18 -8.43 18.90 19.95
N ALA A 19 -8.63 19.17 18.66
CA ALA A 19 -8.69 18.12 17.65
C ALA A 19 -7.34 17.37 17.59
N PRO A 20 -7.33 16.03 17.61
CA PRO A 20 -6.10 15.25 17.49
C PRO A 20 -5.54 15.39 16.07
N ILE A 21 -4.36 15.99 15.98
CA ILE A 21 -3.52 16.00 14.77
C ILE A 21 -3.06 14.55 14.56
N HIS A 22 -3.77 13.82 13.68
CA HIS A 22 -3.40 12.46 13.30
C HIS A 22 -2.10 12.52 12.47
N ALA A 23 -1.00 12.17 13.11
CA ALA A 23 0.27 11.92 12.43
C ALA A 23 0.07 10.76 11.44
N ARG A 24 0.34 11.02 10.14
CA ARG A 24 0.31 9.98 9.09
C ARG A 24 1.43 8.98 9.35
N ALA A 25 1.09 7.80 9.87
CA ALA A 25 2.01 6.68 9.92
C ALA A 25 2.21 6.15 8.48
N GLU A 26 3.35 6.43 7.87
CA GLU A 26 3.78 5.80 6.63
C GLU A 26 4.52 4.50 6.98
N ALA A 27 3.91 3.35 6.70
CA ALA A 27 4.57 2.07 6.90
C ALA A 27 5.38 1.71 5.64
N ILE A 28 6.69 1.52 5.80
CA ILE A 28 7.62 1.33 4.69
C ILE A 28 8.24 -0.07 4.74
N VAL A 29 8.00 -0.92 3.72
CA VAL A 29 8.83 -2.12 3.49
C VAL A 29 10.01 -1.72 2.60
N ILE A 30 11.05 -1.15 3.18
CA ILE A 30 12.35 -1.06 2.51
C ILE A 30 13.06 -2.39 2.78
N GLY A 31 13.37 -3.15 1.71
CA GLY A 31 14.51 -4.06 1.80
C GLY A 31 15.72 -3.18 2.14
N THR A 32 16.24 -3.29 3.36
CA THR A 32 17.20 -2.35 3.96
C THR A 32 18.35 -1.99 3.02
N VAL A 33 18.18 -0.92 2.24
CA VAL A 33 19.31 -0.20 1.66
C VAL A 33 19.86 0.62 2.81
N SER A 34 20.91 0.09 3.43
CA SER A 34 21.64 0.75 4.51
C SER A 34 22.04 2.16 4.05
N LYS A 35 21.31 3.20 4.49
CA LYS A 35 21.83 4.58 4.44
C LYS A 35 22.99 4.65 5.43
N SER A 36 24.21 4.50 4.93
CA SER A 36 25.40 4.91 5.69
C SER A 36 25.35 6.43 5.89
N PRO A 37 25.61 6.95 7.09
CA PRO A 37 25.86 8.38 7.26
C PRO A 37 27.28 8.67 6.76
N LEU A 38 27.40 9.30 5.60
CA LEU A 38 28.70 9.78 5.11
C LEU A 38 28.60 11.27 4.79
N SER A 39 29.03 12.07 5.78
CA SER A 39 29.76 13.31 5.55
C SER A 39 31.11 12.93 4.96
N GLY A 40 31.34 13.25 3.69
CA GLY A 40 32.61 13.01 3.01
C GLY A 40 32.44 12.96 1.50
N SER A 41 32.64 14.09 0.84
CA SER A 41 32.59 14.24 -0.62
C SER A 41 33.63 13.34 -1.31
N ALA A 42 33.14 12.39 -2.11
CA ALA A 42 33.88 11.73 -3.18
C ALA A 42 32.95 11.58 -4.40
N PRO A 43 33.45 11.67 -5.65
CA PRO A 43 32.63 11.50 -6.84
C PRO A 43 32.40 10.00 -7.10
N GLY A 44 31.52 9.39 -6.32
CA GLY A 44 31.02 8.03 -6.54
C GLY A 44 29.52 8.10 -6.85
N GLY A 45 29.10 7.53 -7.98
CA GLY A 45 27.74 7.61 -8.49
C GLY A 45 26.69 7.32 -7.42
N THR A 46 25.90 8.33 -7.08
CA THR A 46 24.70 8.19 -6.25
C THR A 46 23.71 7.29 -6.97
N SER A 47 23.49 6.07 -6.47
CA SER A 47 22.34 5.25 -6.86
C SER A 47 21.07 5.99 -6.46
N THR A 48 20.49 6.73 -7.41
CA THR A 48 19.20 7.41 -7.23
C THR A 48 18.12 6.36 -7.06
N LEU A 49 17.54 6.33 -5.86
CA LEU A 49 16.35 5.55 -5.56
C LEU A 49 15.19 6.20 -6.32
N ASP A 50 14.87 5.67 -7.49
CA ASP A 50 13.64 6.05 -8.19
C ASP A 50 12.46 5.59 -7.32
N VAL A 51 11.43 6.43 -7.21
CA VAL A 51 10.16 6.10 -6.55
C VAL A 51 9.06 6.37 -7.55
N LYS A 52 8.23 5.36 -7.86
CA LYS A 52 7.06 5.54 -8.74
C LYS A 52 5.82 5.20 -7.94
N THR A 53 4.97 6.20 -7.81
CA THR A 53 3.65 6.05 -7.24
C THR A 53 2.72 5.40 -8.25
N LEU A 54 2.14 4.27 -7.86
CA LEU A 54 1.11 3.55 -8.60
C LEU A 54 -0.20 3.69 -7.82
N ALA A 55 -0.71 4.93 -7.78
CA ALA A 55 -2.01 5.29 -7.20
C ALA A 55 -2.72 6.22 -8.19
N PRO A 56 -4.06 6.23 -8.27
CA PRO A 56 -4.76 7.16 -9.16
C PRO A 56 -4.40 8.61 -8.84
N ASP A 57 -4.06 9.39 -9.88
CA ASP A 57 -3.67 10.81 -9.77
C ASP A 57 -4.81 11.71 -9.26
N ALA A 58 -6.06 11.25 -9.40
CA ALA A 58 -7.25 11.91 -8.88
C ALA A 58 -8.05 10.93 -8.01
N PHE A 59 -7.71 10.87 -6.72
CA PHE A 59 -8.65 10.37 -5.73
C PHE A 59 -9.75 11.42 -5.57
N ALA A 60 -10.75 11.38 -6.44
CA ALA A 60 -11.95 12.19 -6.23
C ALA A 60 -12.51 11.84 -4.85
N THR A 61 -12.57 12.84 -3.97
CA THR A 61 -13.10 12.76 -2.61
C THR A 61 -14.61 12.62 -2.57
N THR A 62 -15.25 12.46 -3.72
CA THR A 62 -16.69 12.25 -3.80
C THR A 62 -17.00 10.79 -3.47
N SER A 63 -17.98 10.61 -2.59
CA SER A 63 -18.56 9.31 -2.18
C SER A 63 -18.80 8.37 -3.35
N ALA A 64 -19.17 8.92 -4.52
CA ALA A 64 -19.54 8.18 -5.71
C ALA A 64 -18.41 7.38 -6.41
N ASN A 65 -17.12 7.64 -6.15
CA ASN A 65 -16.02 6.95 -6.85
C ASN A 65 -14.86 6.54 -5.92
N GLN A 66 -15.14 5.72 -4.91
CA GLN A 66 -14.11 5.17 -4.05
C GLN A 66 -13.44 3.95 -4.70
N TRP A 67 -12.10 3.99 -4.79
CA TRP A 67 -11.28 2.91 -5.33
C TRP A 67 -10.33 2.39 -4.27
N ALA A 68 -10.08 1.09 -4.30
CA ALA A 68 -9.12 0.41 -3.45
C ALA A 68 -8.13 -0.41 -4.29
N LEU A 69 -7.00 -0.77 -3.69
CA LEU A 69 -6.09 -1.75 -4.24
C LEU A 69 -6.72 -3.14 -4.07
N GLY A 70 -7.12 -3.76 -5.17
CA GLY A 70 -7.69 -5.12 -5.19
C GLY A 70 -6.64 -6.22 -5.39
N GLY A 71 -5.46 -5.85 -5.87
CA GLY A 71 -4.40 -6.81 -6.15
C GLY A 71 -3.22 -6.21 -6.91
N LEU A 72 -2.26 -7.05 -7.25
CA LEU A 72 -1.02 -6.66 -7.91
C LEU A 72 -0.71 -7.63 -9.06
N VAL A 73 -0.10 -7.09 -10.12
CA VAL A 73 0.37 -7.85 -11.27
C VAL A 73 1.87 -7.63 -11.40
N PHE A 74 2.61 -8.72 -11.54
CA PHE A 74 4.06 -8.71 -11.69
C PHE A 74 4.43 -9.41 -13.00
N TYR A 75 5.42 -8.87 -13.70
CA TYR A 75 6.09 -9.60 -14.78
C TYR A 75 7.59 -9.61 -14.58
N GLU A 76 8.19 -10.66 -15.11
CA GLU A 76 9.61 -10.90 -15.07
C GLU A 76 10.10 -11.38 -16.43
N ARG A 77 11.34 -11.01 -16.73
CA ARG A 77 12.09 -11.49 -17.88
C ARG A 77 13.47 -11.91 -17.40
N SER A 78 13.85 -13.16 -17.67
CA SER A 78 15.20 -13.68 -17.41
C SER A 78 15.67 -13.45 -15.96
N ASP A 79 14.82 -13.78 -14.98
CA ASP A 79 15.12 -13.58 -13.56
C ASP A 79 15.25 -12.08 -13.13
N GLU A 80 14.65 -11.17 -13.89
CA GLU A 80 14.54 -9.74 -13.56
C GLU A 80 13.09 -9.25 -13.54
N ALA A 81 12.60 -8.86 -12.36
CA ALA A 81 11.30 -8.21 -12.21
C ALA A 81 11.33 -6.85 -12.95
N CYS A 82 10.51 -6.72 -13.99
CA CYS A 82 10.56 -5.58 -14.90
C CYS A 82 9.21 -4.86 -15.08
N TYR A 83 8.13 -5.43 -14.54
CA TYR A 83 6.81 -4.80 -14.47
C TYR A 83 6.15 -5.01 -13.11
N ILE A 84 5.53 -3.96 -12.59
CA ILE A 84 4.53 -4.02 -11.52
C ILE A 84 3.33 -3.17 -11.93
N GLY A 85 2.13 -3.72 -11.77
CA GLY A 85 0.86 -3.02 -11.99
C GLY A 85 -0.08 -3.24 -10.82
N THR A 86 -1.05 -2.33 -10.68
CA THR A 86 -2.08 -2.42 -9.64
C THR A 86 -3.42 -2.82 -10.25
N LEU A 87 -4.15 -3.68 -9.57
CA LEU A 87 -5.55 -3.96 -9.85
C LEU A 87 -6.41 -3.10 -8.93
N ARG A 88 -7.44 -2.47 -9.49
CA ARG A 88 -8.35 -1.62 -8.73
C ARG A 88 -9.67 -2.34 -8.49
N THR A 89 -10.22 -2.13 -7.31
CA THR A 89 -11.57 -2.54 -6.94
C THR A 89 -12.38 -1.30 -6.63
N SER A 90 -13.55 -1.14 -7.26
CA SER A 90 -14.51 -0.10 -6.90
C SER A 90 -15.26 -0.55 -5.65
N LEU A 91 -15.36 0.33 -4.66
CA LEU A 91 -16.12 0.03 -3.43
C LEU A 91 -17.63 0.21 -3.63
N ASN A 92 -18.06 1.00 -4.63
CA ASN A 92 -19.47 1.38 -4.82
C ASN A 92 -20.28 0.40 -5.69
N GLY A 93 -20.04 -0.91 -5.53
CA GLY A 93 -20.94 -1.96 -6.04
C GLY A 93 -20.96 -2.21 -7.56
N ARG A 94 -20.19 -1.48 -8.38
CA ARG A 94 -19.98 -1.85 -9.79
C ARG A 94 -18.66 -2.58 -9.97
N HIS A 95 -18.77 -3.89 -10.16
CA HIS A 95 -17.71 -4.78 -10.64
C HIS A 95 -17.27 -4.36 -12.04
N THR A 96 -16.53 -3.26 -12.17
CA THR A 96 -15.86 -2.95 -13.42
C THR A 96 -14.57 -3.73 -13.45
N ALA A 97 -14.42 -4.50 -14.53
CA ALA A 97 -13.30 -5.36 -14.85
C ALA A 97 -11.94 -4.83 -14.34
N GLU A 98 -11.12 -5.78 -13.88
CA GLU A 98 -9.70 -5.66 -13.59
C GLU A 98 -8.95 -4.88 -14.68
N SER A 99 -8.99 -3.56 -14.59
CA SER A 99 -8.08 -2.71 -15.34
C SER A 99 -6.79 -2.70 -14.56
N THR A 100 -5.71 -3.20 -15.16
CA THR A 100 -4.37 -2.92 -14.67
C THR A 100 -4.16 -1.42 -14.79
N SER A 101 -4.41 -0.72 -13.70
CA SER A 101 -4.23 0.71 -13.59
C SER A 101 -2.80 0.96 -13.14
N ASN A 102 -2.20 2.05 -13.59
CA ASN A 102 -0.89 2.53 -13.14
C ASN A 102 0.19 1.43 -13.12
N LYS A 103 1.02 1.44 -14.15
CA LYS A 103 2.12 0.49 -14.28
C LYS A 103 3.47 1.16 -14.06
N ALA A 104 4.32 0.47 -13.34
CA ALA A 104 5.76 0.64 -13.41
C ALA A 104 6.32 -0.37 -14.41
N THR A 105 7.10 0.12 -15.38
CA THR A 105 7.78 -0.74 -16.35
C THR A 105 9.19 -0.22 -16.54
N ARG A 106 10.18 -1.12 -16.54
CA ARG A 106 11.57 -0.80 -16.84
C ARG A 106 12.09 -1.77 -17.90
N PRO A 107 12.94 -1.34 -18.85
CA PRO A 107 13.64 -2.28 -19.71
C PRO A 107 14.33 -3.39 -18.90
N PRO A 108 14.34 -4.64 -19.38
CA PRO A 108 13.93 -5.09 -20.71
C PRO A 108 12.49 -5.64 -20.77
N CYS A 109 11.52 -5.04 -20.07
CA CYS A 109 10.11 -5.50 -20.13
C CYS A 109 9.38 -5.23 -21.47
N THR A 110 10.12 -5.05 -22.56
CA THR A 110 9.61 -4.91 -23.92
C THR A 110 10.01 -6.12 -24.76
N GLY A 111 9.10 -6.57 -25.63
CA GLY A 111 9.34 -7.67 -26.58
C GLY A 111 8.71 -9.00 -26.18
N LYS A 112 8.87 -10.01 -27.05
CA LYS A 112 8.20 -11.32 -26.98
C LYS A 112 8.64 -12.22 -25.81
N ASN A 113 9.56 -11.75 -24.95
CA ASN A 113 10.22 -12.57 -23.92
C ASN A 113 9.79 -12.27 -22.48
N VAL A 114 8.65 -11.60 -22.29
CA VAL A 114 8.06 -11.41 -20.97
C VAL A 114 7.16 -12.61 -20.68
N HIS A 115 7.68 -13.59 -19.94
CA HIS A 115 7.08 -14.95 -19.90
C HIS A 115 6.53 -15.39 -18.55
N ASP A 116 6.67 -14.59 -17.49
CA ASP A 116 6.25 -15.00 -16.15
C ASP A 116 5.33 -13.96 -15.49
N LYS A 117 4.09 -13.89 -15.99
CA LYS A 117 3.04 -13.07 -15.38
C LYS A 117 2.58 -13.75 -14.09
N GLN A 118 2.69 -13.03 -12.98
CA GLN A 118 2.14 -13.43 -11.69
C GLN A 118 1.09 -12.40 -11.29
N THR A 119 -0.07 -12.86 -10.85
CA THR A 119 -1.17 -12.01 -10.39
C THR A 119 -1.59 -12.49 -9.02
N ILE A 120 -1.64 -11.57 -8.06
CA ILE A 120 -2.22 -11.81 -6.74
C ILE A 120 -3.38 -10.86 -6.54
N LYS A 121 -4.56 -11.40 -6.19
CA LYS A 121 -5.80 -10.63 -6.11
C LYS A 121 -6.85 -11.33 -5.25
N PHE A 122 -7.89 -10.58 -4.89
CA PHE A 122 -9.08 -11.13 -4.27
C PHE A 122 -10.25 -11.10 -5.26
N ASP A 123 -10.97 -12.21 -5.37
CA ASP A 123 -12.08 -12.35 -6.32
C ASP A 123 -13.39 -11.69 -5.85
N LYS A 124 -13.47 -11.35 -4.55
CA LYS A 124 -14.63 -10.70 -3.94
C LYS A 124 -14.48 -9.19 -3.94
N ALA A 125 -15.49 -8.45 -4.38
CA ALA A 125 -15.41 -6.99 -4.54
C ALA A 125 -15.36 -6.22 -3.22
N ASP A 126 -15.85 -6.80 -2.13
CA ASP A 126 -15.72 -6.21 -0.79
C ASP A 126 -14.37 -6.52 -0.13
N HIS A 127 -13.51 -7.35 -0.75
CA HIS A 127 -12.19 -7.70 -0.24
C HIS A 127 -11.11 -6.86 -0.92
N VAL A 128 -10.37 -6.10 -0.10
CA VAL A 128 -9.33 -5.17 -0.58
C VAL A 128 -8.05 -5.34 0.21
N VAL A 129 -6.92 -4.97 -0.39
CA VAL A 129 -5.61 -5.09 0.24
C VAL A 129 -5.51 -4.16 1.44
N GLN A 130 -5.10 -4.70 2.60
CA GLN A 130 -4.72 -3.92 3.78
C GLN A 130 -3.24 -4.08 4.11
N ALA A 131 -2.64 -5.24 3.83
CA ALA A 131 -1.25 -5.50 4.14
C ALA A 131 -0.52 -6.15 2.97
N ILE A 132 0.80 -5.99 2.97
CA ILE A 132 1.71 -6.58 1.99
C ILE A 132 3.00 -7.06 2.65
N GLN A 133 3.58 -8.10 2.06
CA GLN A 133 4.89 -8.61 2.38
C GLN A 133 5.57 -8.97 1.07
N VAL A 134 6.88 -8.72 0.97
CA VAL A 134 7.65 -9.07 -0.23
C VAL A 134 8.72 -10.09 0.13
N CYS A 135 8.93 -11.03 -0.77
CA CYS A 135 10.08 -11.90 -0.75
C CYS A 135 11.16 -11.34 -1.65
N THR A 136 12.37 -11.23 -1.13
CA THR A 136 13.53 -10.82 -1.92
C THR A 136 14.48 -11.97 -2.15
N THR A 137 15.41 -11.77 -3.09
CA THR A 137 16.67 -12.52 -3.11
C THR A 137 17.43 -12.35 -1.78
N ASP A 138 18.43 -13.19 -1.56
CA ASP A 138 19.39 -13.06 -0.44
C ASP A 138 20.73 -12.61 -1.01
N LYS A 139 20.79 -11.36 -1.50
CA LYS A 139 22.03 -10.78 -2.01
C LYS A 139 22.53 -9.75 -1.00
N LYS A 140 23.86 -9.67 -0.84
CA LYS A 140 24.47 -8.73 0.11
C LYS A 140 24.30 -7.28 -0.41
N LYS A 141 23.21 -6.65 0.02
CA LYS A 141 22.96 -5.21 0.24
C LYS A 141 22.62 -4.25 -0.90
N GLN A 142 22.71 -4.58 -2.20
CA GLN A 142 22.27 -3.63 -3.26
C GLN A 142 21.47 -4.26 -4.41
N ASP A 143 21.45 -5.59 -4.49
CA ASP A 143 20.77 -6.33 -5.55
C ASP A 143 19.56 -7.12 -5.03
N ASP A 144 18.97 -6.71 -3.91
CA ASP A 144 17.78 -7.39 -3.42
C ASP A 144 16.61 -7.13 -4.37
N LYS A 145 16.25 -8.15 -5.14
CA LYS A 145 15.15 -8.11 -6.11
C LYS A 145 13.92 -8.76 -5.49
N ILE A 146 12.75 -8.18 -5.73
CA ILE A 146 11.47 -8.84 -5.40
C ILE A 146 11.32 -10.11 -6.25
N LYS A 147 11.08 -11.24 -5.58
CA LYS A 147 10.85 -12.57 -6.15
C LYS A 147 9.54 -13.21 -5.68
N GLY A 148 8.79 -12.50 -4.85
CA GLY A 148 7.49 -12.95 -4.37
C GLY A 148 6.79 -11.81 -3.66
N ALA A 149 5.48 -11.90 -3.57
CA ALA A 149 4.70 -11.04 -2.71
C ALA A 149 3.53 -11.82 -2.13
N GLU A 150 3.11 -11.42 -0.95
CA GLU A 150 1.88 -11.86 -0.30
C GLU A 150 1.08 -10.61 0.10
N ILE A 151 -0.22 -10.64 -0.14
CA ILE A 151 -1.16 -9.59 0.21
C ILE A 151 -2.22 -10.16 1.15
N TRP A 152 -2.70 -9.33 2.09
CA TRP A 152 -3.80 -9.70 3.00
C TRP A 152 -4.99 -8.80 2.76
N ALA A 153 -6.17 -9.42 2.77
CA ALA A 153 -7.43 -8.73 2.58
C ALA A 153 -8.03 -8.25 3.89
N VAL A 154 -8.79 -7.17 3.81
CA VAL A 154 -9.90 -6.87 4.71
C VAL A 154 -11.17 -6.79 3.91
N ARG A 155 -12.30 -7.04 4.58
CA ARG A 155 -13.62 -6.82 4.02
C ARG A 155 -14.11 -5.42 4.39
N VAL A 156 -14.64 -4.68 3.42
CA VAL A 156 -15.19 -3.33 3.62
C VAL A 156 -16.72 -3.39 3.68
N GLY A 157 -17.30 -2.93 4.79
CA GLY A 157 -18.75 -2.75 4.96
C GLY A 157 -19.27 -1.53 4.22
N GLN A 158 -20.60 -1.47 3.99
CA GLN A 158 -21.25 -0.32 3.35
C GLN A 158 -21.06 0.99 4.12
N ASP A 159 -20.96 0.90 5.44
CA ASP A 159 -20.68 2.00 6.36
C ASP A 159 -19.19 2.39 6.41
N GLY A 160 -18.32 1.72 5.64
CA GLY A 160 -16.88 1.89 5.66
C GLY A 160 -16.17 1.11 6.78
N THR A 161 -16.90 0.33 7.60
CA THR A 161 -16.30 -0.51 8.65
C THR A 161 -15.41 -1.59 8.03
N LEU A 162 -14.22 -1.78 8.59
CA LEU A 162 -13.29 -2.82 8.16
C LEU A 162 -13.47 -4.08 9.02
N PHE A 163 -13.65 -5.21 8.36
CA PHE A 163 -13.71 -6.53 9.00
C PHE A 163 -12.49 -7.33 8.59
N ASP A 164 -11.86 -8.01 9.55
CA ASP A 164 -10.81 -8.98 9.23
C ASP A 164 -11.39 -10.08 8.34
N ALA A 165 -10.73 -10.33 7.21
CA ALA A 165 -11.11 -11.39 6.27
C ALA A 165 -10.28 -12.66 6.47
N SER A 166 -9.17 -12.61 7.23
CA SER A 166 -8.19 -13.69 7.37
C SER A 166 -7.81 -14.34 6.03
N LEU A 167 -7.83 -13.56 4.94
CA LEU A 167 -7.61 -14.00 3.57
C LEU A 167 -6.27 -13.43 3.07
N SER A 168 -5.42 -14.27 2.51
CA SER A 168 -4.22 -13.83 1.79
C SER A 168 -4.10 -14.50 0.44
N ASP A 169 -3.38 -13.83 -0.47
CA ASP A 169 -2.97 -14.39 -1.75
C ASP A 169 -1.49 -14.09 -1.98
N LYS A 170 -0.77 -15.02 -2.60
CA LYS A 170 0.68 -14.93 -2.74
C LYS A 170 1.19 -15.59 -4.01
N PHE A 171 2.30 -15.05 -4.49
CA PHE A 171 3.11 -15.73 -5.49
C PHE A 171 4.56 -15.83 -5.01
N ARG A 172 5.25 -16.84 -5.52
CA ARG A 172 6.66 -17.08 -5.25
C ARG A 172 7.35 -17.55 -6.52
N ARG A 173 8.44 -16.88 -6.88
CA ARG A 173 9.33 -17.27 -7.97
C ARG A 173 10.59 -17.95 -7.42
N PRO A 174 11.39 -18.59 -8.30
CA PRO A 174 12.74 -18.99 -7.96
C PRO A 174 13.54 -17.84 -7.34
N ASN A 175 14.53 -18.17 -6.53
CA ASN A 175 15.39 -17.20 -5.83
C ASN A 175 14.68 -16.28 -4.81
N CYS A 176 13.39 -16.48 -4.51
CA CYS A 176 12.80 -15.98 -3.27
C CYS A 176 13.46 -16.70 -2.08
N LYS A 177 14.28 -15.97 -1.32
CA LYS A 177 15.07 -16.51 -0.20
C LYS A 177 14.62 -15.96 1.14
N ARG A 178 14.29 -14.68 1.21
CA ARG A 178 13.95 -14.00 2.46
C ARG A 178 12.68 -13.19 2.32
N TRP A 179 11.68 -13.52 3.13
CA TRP A 179 10.51 -12.67 3.34
C TRP A 179 10.89 -11.49 4.25
N ARG A 180 10.48 -10.30 3.85
CA ARG A 180 10.58 -9.09 4.69
C ARG A 180 9.46 -9.06 5.70
N GLU A 181 9.48 -8.11 6.62
CA GLU A 181 8.37 -7.94 7.56
C GLU A 181 7.07 -7.61 6.80
N LYS A 182 5.95 -8.12 7.31
CA LYS A 182 4.61 -7.76 6.81
C LYS A 182 4.33 -6.31 7.23
N VAL A 183 3.90 -5.49 6.29
CA VAL A 183 3.49 -4.11 6.54
C VAL A 183 2.00 -3.97 6.25
N SER A 184 1.29 -3.40 7.21
CA SER A 184 -0.15 -3.12 7.12
C SER A 184 -0.38 -1.61 7.03
N CYS A 185 -1.47 -1.23 6.37
CA CYS A 185 -2.10 0.06 6.61
C CYS A 185 -2.55 0.18 8.08
N PRO A 186 -2.70 1.42 8.61
CA PRO A 186 -3.37 1.64 9.89
C PRO A 186 -4.74 0.95 9.96
N SER A 187 -5.21 0.62 11.16
CA SER A 187 -6.36 -0.26 11.40
C SER A 187 -7.69 0.23 10.78
N ASP A 188 -7.82 1.53 10.53
CA ASP A 188 -8.98 2.21 9.94
C ASP A 188 -8.77 2.56 8.45
N GLN A 189 -7.71 2.06 7.84
CA GLN A 189 -7.31 2.37 6.47
C GLN A 189 -7.17 1.13 5.61
N ILE A 190 -7.37 1.34 4.31
CA ILE A 190 -7.12 0.35 3.26
C ILE A 190 -6.02 0.84 2.32
N ALA A 191 -5.39 -0.09 1.61
CA ALA A 191 -4.46 0.28 0.55
C ALA A 191 -5.24 0.80 -0.67
N ILE A 192 -4.78 1.93 -1.19
CA ILE A 192 -5.33 2.60 -2.38
C ILE A 192 -4.37 2.58 -3.57
N GLY A 193 -3.19 2.02 -3.36
CA GLY A 193 -2.13 1.91 -4.36
C GLY A 193 -0.84 1.46 -3.70
N VAL A 194 0.21 1.39 -4.51
CA VAL A 194 1.56 1.07 -4.03
C VAL A 194 2.57 2.05 -4.60
N GLU A 195 3.66 2.27 -3.88
CA GLU A 195 4.87 2.86 -4.42
C GLU A 195 5.89 1.75 -4.57
N ALA A 196 6.45 1.64 -5.76
CA ALA A 196 7.58 0.75 -5.99
C ALA A 196 8.88 1.54 -5.85
N THR A 197 9.94 0.85 -5.43
CA THR A 197 11.31 1.37 -5.41
C THR A 197 12.21 0.48 -6.27
N TRP A 198 13.17 1.09 -6.96
CA TRP A 198 14.15 0.38 -7.79
C TRP A 198 15.52 0.39 -7.13
N GLY A 199 16.23 -0.71 -7.32
CA GLY A 199 17.68 -0.80 -7.20
C GLY A 199 18.30 -1.12 -8.55
N ASP A 200 19.61 -1.37 -8.55
CA ASP A 200 20.39 -1.63 -9.77
C ASP A 200 19.95 -2.92 -10.47
N GLY A 201 19.36 -3.85 -9.72
CA GLY A 201 18.86 -5.14 -10.20
C GLY A 201 17.37 -5.21 -10.58
N GLY A 202 16.59 -4.13 -10.46
CA GLY A 202 15.14 -4.14 -10.68
C GLY A 202 14.35 -3.64 -9.47
N PHE A 203 13.13 -4.14 -9.26
CA PHE A 203 12.32 -3.75 -8.11
C PHE A 203 12.90 -4.26 -6.80
N ALA A 204 13.18 -3.33 -5.88
CA ALA A 204 13.81 -3.61 -4.59
C ALA A 204 12.84 -3.54 -3.40
N GLY A 205 11.71 -2.85 -3.56
CA GLY A 205 10.74 -2.71 -2.48
C GLY A 205 9.37 -2.25 -2.97
N LEU A 206 8.39 -2.40 -2.08
CA LEU A 206 7.02 -1.93 -2.24
C LEU A 206 6.59 -1.23 -0.95
N ARG A 207 5.85 -0.14 -1.08
CA ARG A 207 5.22 0.59 0.01
C ARG A 207 3.73 0.77 -0.27
N LEU A 208 2.88 0.51 0.71
CA LEU A 208 1.45 0.76 0.58
C LEU A 208 1.16 2.26 0.66
N ARG A 209 0.20 2.71 -0.15
CA ARG A 209 -0.46 4.01 0.02
C ARG A 209 -1.78 3.73 0.71
N CYS A 210 -1.97 4.28 1.90
CA CYS A 210 -3.12 4.00 2.73
C CYS A 210 -4.05 5.21 2.82
N LYS A 211 -5.35 4.95 2.97
CA LYS A 211 -6.37 5.98 3.20
C LYS A 211 -7.53 5.41 4.01
N ALA A 212 -8.13 6.25 4.85
CA ALA A 212 -9.36 5.92 5.56
C ALA A 212 -10.51 5.67 4.55
N VAL A 213 -11.39 4.74 4.90
CA VAL A 213 -12.60 4.46 4.13
C VAL A 213 -13.71 5.38 4.62
N ALA A 214 -14.38 6.06 3.70
CA ALA A 214 -15.58 6.82 4.01
C ALA A 214 -16.81 5.94 3.75
N PRO A 215 -17.94 6.17 4.46
CA PRO A 215 -19.19 5.50 4.15
C PRO A 215 -19.55 5.59 2.66
N MET A 216 -20.14 4.53 2.12
CA MET A 216 -20.65 4.50 0.75
C MET A 216 -22.03 5.17 0.75
N GLU A 217 -22.22 6.16 -0.14
CA GLU A 217 -23.53 6.80 -0.36
C GLU A 217 -24.34 6.08 -1.44
#